data_AF-A0AAE3H495-F1
#
_entry.id   AF-A0AAE3H495-F1
#
_cell.length_a   1.000
_cell.length_b   1.000
_cell.length_c   1.000
_cell.angle_alpha   90.00
_cell.angle_beta   90.00
_cell.angle_gamma   90.00
#
_symmetry.space_group_name_H-M   'P 1'
#
loop_
_entity.id
_entity.type
_entity.pdbx_description
1 polymer ?
#
loop_
_entity_poly.entity_id
_entity_poly.type
_entity_poly.pdbx_seq_one_letter_code
_entity_poly.pdbx_strand_id
1 'polypeptide(L)'
;MEHQKNIMNQFEATYELSNEMMLLVELIIKKLRDETFQSYITEREKLAFFNKDEDFKKTKNRSINSDLNKLEEDKSNLFSNLSSQELKLLDKLVLNVIDNLLFNLLREFDEVNTNNWSLHIESKNIETLRNELIGNGNFTGDFFTWASRFSKFGDIEF
;
A
#
# COMPACT_ATOMS: atom_id res chain seq x y z
N MET A 1 -42.96 -1.58 -18.12
CA MET A 1 -42.05 -0.42 -18.30
C MET A 1 -41.44 0.03 -16.98
N GLU A 2 -42.22 0.29 -15.93
CA GLU A 2 -41.68 0.72 -14.62
C GLU A 2 -40.75 -0.31 -13.96
N HIS A 3 -41.09 -1.60 -14.06
CA HIS A 3 -40.25 -2.69 -13.53
C HIS A 3 -38.91 -2.84 -14.27
N GLN A 4 -38.89 -2.66 -15.60
CA GLN A 4 -37.66 -2.69 -16.40
C GLN A 4 -36.77 -1.46 -16.12
N LYS A 5 -37.37 -0.30 -15.85
CA LYS A 5 -36.65 0.92 -15.48
C LYS A 5 -36.00 0.81 -14.09
N ASN A 6 -36.69 0.17 -13.14
CA ASN A 6 -36.11 -0.13 -11.82
C ASN A 6 -34.94 -1.12 -11.89
N ILE A 7 -35.03 -2.15 -12.74
CA ILE A 7 -33.92 -3.11 -12.92
C ILE A 7 -32.71 -2.42 -13.57
N MET A 8 -32.92 -1.56 -14.57
CA MET A 8 -31.84 -0.83 -15.23
C MET A 8 -31.13 0.13 -14.26
N ASN A 9 -31.89 0.88 -13.47
CA ASN A 9 -31.33 1.81 -12.47
C ASN A 9 -30.57 1.07 -11.36
N GLN A 10 -31.03 -0.11 -10.95
CA GLN A 10 -30.30 -0.96 -10.00
C GLN A 10 -28.98 -1.43 -10.60
N PHE A 11 -28.99 -1.85 -11.87
CA PHE A 11 -27.79 -2.32 -12.56
C PHE A 11 -26.73 -1.22 -12.74
N GLU A 12 -27.15 -0.01 -13.12
CA GLU A 12 -26.25 1.15 -13.24
C GLU A 12 -25.63 1.53 -11.89
N ALA A 13 -26.42 1.58 -10.82
CA ALA A 13 -25.92 1.85 -9.47
C ALA A 13 -24.95 0.78 -8.96
N THR A 14 -25.21 -0.51 -9.25
CA THR A 14 -24.28 -1.61 -8.94
C THR A 14 -22.99 -1.48 -9.77
N TYR A 15 -23.07 -1.07 -11.02
CA TYR A 15 -21.88 -0.91 -11.85
C TYR A 15 -20.97 0.25 -11.39
N GLU A 16 -21.53 1.41 -11.06
CA GLU A 16 -20.77 2.57 -10.56
C GLU A 16 -20.03 2.27 -9.27
N LEU A 17 -20.71 1.61 -8.33
CA LEU A 17 -20.20 1.25 -7.02
C LEU A 17 -19.09 0.18 -7.08
N SER A 18 -19.17 -0.74 -8.06
CA SER A 18 -18.13 -1.73 -8.36
C SER A 18 -16.85 -1.04 -8.82
N ASN A 19 -16.99 -0.03 -9.68
CA ASN A 19 -15.85 0.79 -10.12
C ASN A 19 -15.22 1.56 -8.95
N GLU A 20 -16.02 2.12 -8.04
CA GLU A 20 -15.50 2.83 -6.86
C GLU A 20 -14.73 1.92 -5.90
N MET A 21 -15.21 0.69 -5.67
CA MET A 21 -14.50 -0.29 -4.83
C MET A 21 -13.19 -0.73 -5.48
N MET A 22 -13.19 -1.03 -6.79
CA MET A 22 -11.95 -1.31 -7.51
C MET A 22 -10.96 -0.14 -7.39
N LEU A 23 -11.41 1.10 -7.63
CA LEU A 23 -10.58 2.30 -7.49
C LEU A 23 -10.01 2.46 -6.07
N LEU A 24 -10.76 2.10 -5.04
CA LEU A 24 -10.27 2.11 -3.66
C LEU A 24 -9.17 1.07 -3.46
N VAL A 25 -9.35 -0.16 -3.93
CA VAL A 25 -8.32 -1.21 -3.83
C VAL A 25 -7.04 -0.81 -4.55
N GLU A 26 -7.18 -0.34 -5.78
CA GLU A 26 -6.06 0.18 -6.57
C GLU A 26 -5.33 1.33 -5.84
N LEU A 27 -6.09 2.27 -5.26
CA LEU A 27 -5.52 3.37 -4.49
C LEU A 27 -4.76 2.87 -3.25
N ILE A 28 -5.35 1.94 -2.49
CA ILE A 28 -4.72 1.35 -1.30
C ILE A 28 -3.42 0.66 -1.68
N ILE A 29 -3.42 -0.20 -2.71
CA ILE A 29 -2.22 -0.92 -3.14
C ILE A 29 -1.16 0.06 -3.63
N LYS A 30 -1.52 1.01 -4.48
CA LYS A 30 -0.59 2.03 -4.98
C LYS A 30 0.05 2.85 -3.85
N LYS A 31 -0.75 3.30 -2.88
CA LYS A 31 -0.25 4.12 -1.76
C LYS A 31 0.56 3.31 -0.75
N LEU A 32 0.01 2.19 -0.28
CA LEU A 32 0.61 1.43 0.81
C LEU A 32 1.75 0.52 0.35
N ARG A 33 1.71 -0.01 -0.88
CA ARG A 33 2.81 -0.81 -1.43
C ARG A 33 3.78 0.04 -2.24
N ASP A 34 3.35 0.48 -3.42
CA ASP A 34 4.27 1.00 -4.43
C ASP A 34 4.91 2.33 -4.00
N GLU A 35 4.11 3.30 -3.53
CA GLU A 35 4.64 4.59 -3.09
C GLU A 35 5.45 4.48 -1.81
N THR A 36 5.03 3.64 -0.84
CA THR A 36 5.78 3.41 0.41
C THR A 36 7.14 2.77 0.13
N PHE A 37 7.18 1.75 -0.74
CA PHE A 37 8.43 1.11 -1.11
C PHE A 37 9.33 2.06 -1.93
N GLN A 38 8.75 2.86 -2.83
CA GLN A 38 9.50 3.90 -3.54
C GLN A 38 10.12 4.94 -2.59
N SER A 39 9.38 5.36 -1.56
CA SER A 39 9.90 6.26 -0.52
C SER A 39 11.08 5.63 0.21
N TYR A 40 10.96 4.36 0.59
CA TYR A 40 12.06 3.60 1.19
C TYR A 40 13.30 3.55 0.29
N ILE A 41 13.16 3.16 -0.99
CA ILE A 41 14.28 3.10 -1.94
C ILE A 41 14.94 4.47 -2.07
N THR A 42 14.14 5.53 -2.20
CA THR A 42 14.63 6.90 -2.34
C THR A 42 15.41 7.36 -1.10
N GLU A 43 14.91 7.06 0.10
CA GLU A 43 15.58 7.38 1.36
C GLU A 43 16.89 6.60 1.51
N ARG A 44 16.85 5.28 1.29
CA ARG A 44 18.00 4.39 1.36
C ARG A 44 19.10 4.84 0.39
N GLU A 45 18.76 5.14 -0.86
CA GLU A 45 19.72 5.62 -1.85
C GLU A 45 20.35 6.94 -1.39
N LYS A 46 19.54 7.92 -0.99
CA LYS A 46 20.06 9.19 -0.44
C LYS A 46 21.07 8.93 0.67
N LEU A 47 20.69 8.14 1.67
CA LEU A 47 21.52 7.86 2.85
C LEU A 47 22.77 7.02 2.51
N ALA A 48 22.69 6.07 1.58
CA ALA A 48 23.84 5.31 1.11
C ALA A 48 24.87 6.19 0.35
N PHE A 49 24.40 7.20 -0.38
CA PHE A 49 25.27 8.16 -1.09
C PHE A 49 25.84 9.26 -0.20
N PHE A 50 25.23 9.57 0.96
CA PHE A 50 25.71 10.59 1.91
C PHE A 50 26.97 10.18 2.72
N ASN A 51 27.75 9.25 2.17
CA ASN A 51 29.04 8.87 2.69
C ASN A 51 30.06 10.02 2.54
N LYS A 52 30.20 10.80 3.62
CA LYS A 52 31.37 11.54 4.14
C LYS A 52 30.96 12.91 4.67
N ASP A 53 30.61 12.94 5.95
CA ASP A 53 30.81 14.01 6.95
C ASP A 53 30.37 15.47 6.71
N GLU A 54 30.21 15.97 5.48
CA GLU A 54 29.98 17.39 5.21
C GLU A 54 28.52 17.73 4.89
N ASP A 55 27.76 16.85 4.23
CA ASP A 55 26.39 17.16 3.83
C ASP A 55 25.33 16.71 4.85
N PHE A 56 25.54 15.60 5.57
CA PHE A 56 24.65 15.19 6.66
C PHE A 56 24.65 16.20 7.83
N LYS A 57 25.78 16.88 8.07
CA LYS A 57 25.88 17.96 9.06
C LYS A 57 25.13 19.24 8.62
N LYS A 58 24.92 19.44 7.31
CA LYS A 58 24.13 20.56 6.76
C LYS A 58 22.63 20.28 6.75
N THR A 59 22.22 19.02 6.58
CA THR A 59 20.82 18.60 6.68
C THR A 59 20.34 18.36 8.10
N LYS A 60 21.28 18.32 9.08
CA LYS A 60 20.97 18.26 10.52
C LYS A 60 20.09 19.44 10.91
N ASN A 61 18.79 19.20 10.91
CA ASN A 61 17.82 20.22 11.25
C ASN A 61 17.94 20.43 12.77
N ARG A 62 18.54 21.54 13.18
CA ARG A 62 18.86 21.83 14.59
C ARG A 62 17.61 21.88 15.49
N SER A 63 16.40 21.90 14.90
CA SER A 63 15.12 21.87 15.62
C SER A 63 14.51 20.46 15.77
N ILE A 64 15.09 19.43 15.16
CA ILE A 64 14.59 18.04 15.27
C ILE A 64 15.17 17.37 16.51
N ASN A 65 14.32 16.60 17.20
CA ASN A 65 14.66 15.78 18.38
C ASN A 65 15.99 15.03 18.16
N SER A 66 16.88 15.05 19.16
CA SER A 66 18.19 14.38 19.13
C SER A 66 18.09 12.90 18.76
N ASP A 67 17.02 12.22 19.18
CA ASP A 67 16.84 10.78 18.93
C ASP A 67 16.57 10.49 17.46
N LEU A 68 15.82 11.35 16.78
CA LEU A 68 15.56 11.21 15.34
C LEU A 68 16.80 11.48 14.51
N ASN A 69 17.60 12.48 14.91
CA ASN A 69 18.89 12.75 14.26
C ASN A 69 19.86 11.56 14.42
N LYS A 70 19.87 10.91 15.58
CA LYS A 70 20.68 9.72 15.81
C LYS A 70 20.20 8.53 14.98
N LEU A 71 18.89 8.33 14.89
CA LEU A 71 18.31 7.28 14.04
C LEU A 71 18.69 7.45 12.57
N GLU A 72 18.63 8.67 12.04
CA GLU A 72 19.07 8.97 10.67
C GLU A 72 20.57 8.68 10.45
N GLU A 73 21.40 9.00 11.45
CA GLU A 73 22.84 8.70 11.42
C GLU A 73 23.10 7.19 11.43
N ASP A 74 22.39 6.45 12.29
CA ASP A 74 22.47 4.99 12.36
C ASP A 74 22.01 4.34 11.05
N LYS A 75 20.92 4.83 10.42
CA LYS A 75 20.46 4.38 9.10
C LYS A 75 21.49 4.65 8.01
N SER A 76 22.07 5.85 7.99
CA SER A 76 23.12 6.22 7.03
C SER A 76 24.34 5.30 7.15
N ASN A 77 24.81 5.08 8.38
CA ASN A 77 25.91 4.16 8.67
C ASN A 77 25.57 2.72 8.29
N LEU A 78 24.32 2.29 8.48
CA LEU A 78 23.88 0.96 8.05
C LEU A 78 23.96 0.82 6.52
N PHE A 79 23.28 1.69 5.78
CA PHE A 79 23.17 1.56 4.32
C PHE A 79 24.50 1.73 3.58
N SER A 80 25.38 2.57 4.10
CA SER A 80 26.73 2.80 3.54
C SER A 80 27.69 1.62 3.72
N ASN A 81 27.45 0.76 4.72
CA ASN A 81 28.30 -0.39 5.03
C ASN A 81 27.81 -1.71 4.43
N LEU A 82 26.55 -1.77 4.00
CA LEU A 82 26.01 -2.97 3.33
C LEU A 82 26.55 -3.09 1.90
N SER A 83 26.93 -4.30 1.53
CA SER A 83 27.27 -4.63 0.14
C SER A 83 26.05 -4.53 -0.78
N SER A 84 26.28 -4.44 -2.10
CA SER A 84 25.18 -4.41 -3.07
C SER A 84 24.29 -5.65 -3.02
N GLN A 85 24.82 -6.81 -2.62
CA GLN A 85 24.03 -8.03 -2.45
C GLN A 85 23.15 -7.96 -1.20
N GLU A 86 23.69 -7.48 -0.08
CA GLU A 86 22.93 -7.30 1.16
C GLU A 86 21.86 -6.22 1.01
N LEU A 87 22.14 -5.13 0.29
CA LEU A 87 21.14 -4.11 -0.03
C LEU A 87 19.98 -4.68 -0.85
N LYS A 88 20.24 -5.53 -1.85
CA LYS A 88 19.19 -6.21 -2.61
C LYS A 88 18.36 -7.15 -1.74
N LEU A 89 18.99 -7.87 -0.81
CA LEU A 89 18.28 -8.73 0.13
C LEU A 89 17.42 -7.91 1.09
N LEU A 90 17.92 -6.77 1.55
CA LEU A 90 17.17 -5.84 2.39
C LEU A 90 15.96 -5.26 1.64
N ASP A 91 16.13 -4.86 0.38
CA ASP A 91 15.03 -4.37 -0.46
C ASP A 91 13.91 -5.41 -0.58
N LYS A 92 14.28 -6.67 -0.86
CA LYS A 92 13.34 -7.79 -0.90
C LYS A 92 12.63 -8.00 0.44
N LEU A 93 13.39 -7.97 1.54
CA LEU A 93 12.82 -8.14 2.88
C LEU A 93 11.81 -7.04 3.20
N VAL A 94 12.14 -5.77 2.93
CA VAL A 94 11.25 -4.63 3.18
C VAL A 94 10.00 -4.73 2.32
N LEU A 95 10.13 -5.05 1.02
CA LEU A 95 8.98 -5.24 0.14
C LEU A 95 8.08 -6.38 0.64
N ASN A 96 8.66 -7.51 1.05
CA ASN A 96 7.90 -8.63 1.59
C ASN A 96 7.17 -8.28 2.90
N VAL A 97 7.76 -7.47 3.77
CA VAL A 97 7.08 -6.99 4.98
C VAL A 97 5.88 -6.11 4.61
N ILE A 98 6.06 -5.20 3.66
CA ILE A 98 4.97 -4.35 3.14
C ILE A 98 3.87 -5.21 2.52
N ASP A 99 4.23 -6.19 1.70
CA ASP A 99 3.28 -7.09 1.03
C ASP A 99 2.49 -7.94 2.02
N ASN A 100 3.13 -8.44 3.08
CA ASN A 100 2.44 -9.16 4.14
C ASN A 100 1.48 -8.27 4.94
N LEU A 101 1.89 -7.05 5.28
CA LEU A 101 1.03 -6.10 5.99
C LEU A 101 -0.20 -5.72 5.14
N LEU A 102 0.02 -5.44 3.86
CA LEU A 102 -1.05 -5.09 2.93
C LEU A 102 -1.97 -6.29 2.69
N PHE A 103 -1.42 -7.49 2.47
CA PHE A 103 -2.22 -8.70 2.32
C PHE A 103 -3.11 -8.93 3.54
N ASN A 104 -2.56 -8.81 4.75
CA ASN A 104 -3.35 -8.97 5.97
C ASN A 104 -4.45 -7.89 6.08
N LEU A 105 -4.14 -6.63 5.77
CA LEU A 105 -5.14 -5.56 5.77
C LEU A 105 -6.28 -5.83 4.78
N LEU A 106 -5.95 -6.22 3.54
CA LEU A 106 -6.95 -6.52 2.51
C LEU A 106 -7.73 -7.79 2.83
N ARG A 107 -7.09 -8.78 3.44
CA ARG A 107 -7.73 -9.98 3.96
C ARG A 107 -8.72 -9.64 5.07
N GLU A 108 -8.38 -8.72 5.98
CA GLU A 108 -9.35 -8.25 6.98
C GLU A 108 -10.56 -7.58 6.30
N PHE A 109 -10.36 -6.79 5.24
CA PHE A 109 -11.50 -6.28 4.45
C PHE A 109 -12.33 -7.39 3.79
N ASP A 110 -11.70 -8.46 3.33
CA ASP A 110 -12.37 -9.64 2.77
C ASP A 110 -13.13 -10.45 3.84
N GLU A 111 -12.54 -10.62 5.03
CA GLU A 111 -13.00 -11.55 6.08
C GLU A 111 -13.89 -10.90 7.16
N VAL A 112 -13.95 -9.56 7.24
CA VAL A 112 -14.86 -8.89 8.16
C VAL A 112 -16.31 -9.32 7.87
N ASN A 113 -16.87 -10.09 8.80
CA ASN A 113 -18.30 -10.23 9.05
C ASN A 113 -18.67 -9.17 10.07
N THR A 114 -19.57 -8.25 9.72
CA THR A 114 -19.76 -7.03 10.50
C THR A 114 -20.28 -7.29 11.91
N ASN A 115 -19.60 -6.66 12.86
CA ASN A 115 -20.23 -6.14 14.07
C ASN A 115 -19.53 -4.89 14.62
N ASN A 116 -18.27 -4.60 14.24
CA ASN A 116 -17.51 -3.54 14.92
C ASN A 116 -16.81 -2.48 14.03
N TRP A 117 -16.71 -2.62 12.71
CA TRP A 117 -16.11 -1.59 11.83
C TRP A 117 -17.08 -1.17 10.74
N SER A 118 -17.55 0.07 10.81
CA SER A 118 -18.36 0.70 9.77
C SER A 118 -17.49 1.67 8.97
N LEU A 119 -16.73 1.14 8.01
CA LEU A 119 -16.18 2.00 6.96
C LEU A 119 -17.36 2.41 6.06
N HIS A 120 -17.50 3.71 5.87
CA HIS A 120 -18.56 4.29 5.06
C HIS A 120 -17.96 5.03 3.88
N ILE A 121 -18.35 4.60 2.67
CA ILE A 121 -18.18 5.36 1.44
C ILE A 121 -19.58 5.90 1.11
N GLU A 122 -19.70 7.22 1.03
CA GLU A 122 -20.99 7.90 0.76
C GLU A 122 -22.16 7.45 1.64
N SER A 123 -21.91 7.18 2.93
CA SER A 123 -22.90 6.72 3.91
C SER A 123 -23.45 5.31 3.70
N LYS A 124 -22.86 4.51 2.79
CA LYS A 124 -23.16 3.09 2.64
C LYS A 124 -22.11 2.23 3.35
N ASN A 125 -22.56 1.15 3.99
CA ASN A 125 -21.69 0.17 4.65
C ASN A 125 -20.99 -0.69 3.60
N ILE A 126 -19.66 -0.79 3.65
CA ILE A 126 -18.84 -1.61 2.74
C ILE A 126 -19.37 -3.04 2.59
N GLU A 127 -20.01 -3.64 3.59
CA GLU A 127 -20.55 -5.00 3.50
C GLU A 127 -21.78 -5.09 2.59
N THR A 128 -22.65 -4.07 2.60
CA THR A 128 -23.78 -3.97 1.65
C THR A 128 -23.24 -3.79 0.24
N LEU A 129 -22.19 -2.99 0.09
CA LEU A 129 -21.46 -2.83 -1.19
C LEU A 129 -20.85 -4.18 -1.62
N ARG A 130 -20.15 -4.88 -0.73
CA ARG A 130 -19.50 -6.18 -0.98
C ARG A 130 -20.48 -7.23 -1.49
N ASN A 131 -21.60 -7.41 -0.79
CA ASN A 131 -22.57 -8.46 -1.10
C ASN A 131 -23.43 -8.14 -2.34
N GLU A 132 -23.59 -6.86 -2.69
CA GLU A 132 -24.30 -6.44 -3.92
C GLU A 132 -23.38 -6.42 -5.15
N LEU A 133 -22.05 -6.32 -4.97
CA LEU A 133 -21.09 -6.07 -6.06
C LEU A 133 -20.16 -7.21 -6.40
N ILE A 134 -19.86 -8.11 -5.45
CA ILE A 134 -18.91 -9.19 -5.71
C ILE A 134 -19.59 -10.30 -6.51
N GLY A 135 -19.56 -10.14 -7.82
CA GLY A 135 -19.37 -11.27 -8.72
C GLY A 135 -17.95 -11.79 -8.55
N ASN A 136 -17.75 -12.79 -7.69
CA ASN A 136 -16.54 -13.63 -7.54
C ASN A 136 -15.15 -12.98 -7.30
N GLY A 137 -14.95 -11.66 -7.31
CA GLY A 137 -13.66 -11.00 -7.01
C GLY A 137 -13.53 -10.56 -5.56
N ASN A 138 -12.36 -10.71 -4.94
CA ASN A 138 -12.08 -10.26 -3.56
C ASN A 138 -10.86 -9.33 -3.51
N PHE A 139 -10.73 -8.51 -2.46
CA PHE A 139 -9.67 -7.50 -2.33
C PHE A 139 -8.28 -8.12 -2.41
N THR A 140 -8.10 -9.30 -1.83
CA THR A 140 -6.85 -10.07 -1.92
C THR A 140 -6.55 -10.55 -3.35
N GLY A 141 -7.54 -10.93 -4.14
CA GLY A 141 -7.37 -11.30 -5.55
C GLY A 141 -6.96 -10.12 -6.44
N ASP A 142 -7.55 -8.95 -6.19
CA ASP A 142 -7.20 -7.71 -6.90
C ASP A 142 -5.76 -7.26 -6.56
N PHE A 143 -5.31 -7.52 -5.33
CA PHE A 143 -3.92 -7.30 -4.93
C PHE A 143 -2.91 -8.10 -5.76
N PHE A 144 -3.12 -9.41 -5.94
CA PHE A 144 -2.25 -10.23 -6.79
C PHE A 144 -2.30 -9.79 -8.26
N THR A 145 -3.48 -9.39 -8.74
CA THR A 145 -3.63 -8.87 -10.10
C THR A 145 -2.87 -7.56 -10.30
N TRP A 146 -2.91 -6.66 -9.31
CA TRP A 146 -2.16 -5.41 -9.36
C TRP A 146 -0.66 -5.62 -9.34
N ALA A 147 -0.17 -6.41 -8.38
CA ALA A 147 1.27 -6.67 -8.25
C ALA A 147 1.86 -7.23 -9.55
N SER A 148 1.14 -8.12 -10.22
CA SER A 148 1.59 -8.75 -11.47
C SER A 148 1.44 -7.89 -12.72
N ARG A 149 0.42 -7.03 -12.80
CA ARG A 149 0.12 -6.27 -14.02
C ARG A 149 0.57 -4.81 -14.00
N PHE A 150 0.56 -4.18 -12.84
CA PHE A 150 0.67 -2.72 -12.72
C PHE A 150 1.86 -2.28 -11.87
N SER A 151 2.29 -3.08 -10.89
CA SER A 151 3.44 -2.71 -10.08
C SER A 151 4.76 -2.81 -10.83
N LYS A 152 5.68 -1.89 -10.54
CA LYS A 152 7.05 -1.86 -11.08
C LYS A 152 8.04 -2.65 -10.23
N PHE A 153 7.61 -3.14 -9.07
CA PHE A 153 8.47 -3.80 -8.09
C PHE A 153 8.40 -5.33 -8.15
N GLY A 154 7.69 -5.86 -9.15
CA GLY A 154 7.57 -7.29 -9.40
C GLY A 154 6.43 -7.94 -8.61
N ASP A 155 6.28 -9.24 -8.90
CA ASP A 155 5.30 -10.13 -8.28
C ASP A 155 5.52 -10.28 -6.77
N ILE A 156 4.48 -10.75 -6.09
CA ILE A 156 4.54 -11.07 -4.66
C ILE A 156 5.24 -12.43 -4.49
N GLU A 157 6.37 -12.44 -3.78
CA GLU A 157 7.13 -13.64 -3.41
C GLU A 157 6.95 -13.92 -1.91
N PHE A 158 6.06 -14.86 -1.54
CA PHE A 158 5.94 -15.37 -0.16
C PHE A 158 7.01 -16.42 0.17
#